data_AF-A0A918J6D4-F1
#
_entry.id   AF-A0A918J6D4-F1
#
_cell.length_a   1.000
_cell.length_b   1.000
_cell.length_c   1.000
_cell.angle_alpha   90.00
_cell.angle_beta   90.00
_cell.angle_gamma   90.00
#
_symmetry.space_group_name_H-M   'P 1'
#
loop_
_entity.id
_entity.type
_entity.pdbx_description
1 polymer ?
#
loop_
_entity_poly.entity_id
_entity_poly.type
_entity_poly.pdbx_seq_one_letter_code
_entity_poly.pdbx_strand_id
1 'polypeptide(L)'
;MACGGKDSPKAPGSAQLAFPEKNSECTTGQNVNGTNTSIVEFNWIASNDTESYQLRTTNLNTNTTQSVEVKGTSAKLPLEKGSPYSWVVISKNNKVVETTKSETWFFYNSGSQTSYAPFPAGLIAPRMGSTVSKDINNEVLLNWESADLDNDLAGYEVYFSTTNPPTTLIGTLSAGQTDLKVTVITNNTYYWRVVTFDLEGNSAANAISEFKVR
;
A
#
# COMPACT_ATOMS: atom_id res chain seq x y z
N MET A 1 36.69 4.73 36.10
CA MET A 1 35.37 5.29 35.76
C MET A 1 35.09 4.97 34.31
N ALA A 2 34.32 3.92 34.06
CA ALA A 2 33.92 3.53 32.70
C ALA A 2 32.68 4.34 32.32
N CYS A 3 32.79 5.20 31.32
CA CYS A 3 31.64 5.88 30.73
C CYS A 3 30.83 4.84 29.96
N GLY A 4 29.84 4.25 30.61
CA GLY A 4 28.78 3.50 29.94
C GLY A 4 27.96 4.47 29.11
N GLY A 5 28.25 4.56 27.81
CA GLY A 5 27.40 5.26 26.86
C GLY A 5 26.03 4.60 26.90
N LYS A 6 25.04 5.26 27.52
CA LYS A 6 23.65 4.85 27.38
C LYS A 6 23.29 5.15 25.94
N ASP A 7 23.06 4.11 25.14
CA ASP A 7 22.52 4.23 23.80
C ASP A 7 21.28 5.14 23.85
N SER A 8 21.30 6.19 23.04
CA SER A 8 20.16 7.10 22.92
C SER A 8 18.92 6.33 22.43
N PRO A 9 17.71 6.65 22.91
CA PRO A 9 16.47 6.09 22.39
C PRO A 9 16.41 6.17 20.86
N LYS A 10 16.10 5.04 20.20
CA LYS A 10 15.99 4.93 18.73
C LYS A 10 14.53 4.66 18.34
N ALA A 11 14.14 5.20 17.19
CA ALA A 11 12.86 4.88 16.59
C ALA A 11 12.83 3.40 16.13
N PRO A 12 11.65 2.75 16.19
CA PRO A 12 11.48 1.40 15.67
C PRO A 12 11.86 1.29 14.19
N GLY A 13 12.33 0.11 13.77
CA GLY A 13 12.58 -0.20 12.37
C GLY A 13 11.28 -0.53 11.61
N SER A 14 11.38 -0.57 10.28
CA SER A 14 10.28 -1.04 9.43
C SER A 14 10.24 -2.58 9.43
N ALA A 15 9.07 -3.17 9.67
CA ALA A 15 8.87 -4.61 9.61
C ALA A 15 8.80 -5.08 8.14
N GLN A 16 9.39 -6.23 7.85
CA GLN A 16 9.29 -6.85 6.53
C GLN A 16 8.11 -7.82 6.51
N LEU A 17 7.17 -7.61 5.60
CA LEU A 17 5.97 -8.44 5.49
C LEU A 17 6.31 -9.81 4.90
N ALA A 18 5.61 -10.85 5.34
CA ALA A 18 5.87 -12.22 4.89
C ALA A 18 4.60 -12.93 4.42
N PHE A 19 3.49 -12.83 5.17
CA PHE A 19 2.23 -13.50 4.82
C PHE A 19 1.01 -12.74 5.36
N PRO A 20 -0.14 -12.66 4.65
CA PRO A 20 -0.39 -13.13 3.28
C PRO A 20 0.56 -12.56 2.23
N GLU A 21 0.77 -13.26 1.12
CA GLU A 21 1.71 -12.82 0.06
C GLU A 21 1.22 -11.54 -0.63
N LYS A 22 2.16 -10.77 -1.19
CA LYS A 22 1.86 -9.52 -1.88
C LYS A 22 1.12 -9.80 -3.18
N ASN A 23 0.02 -9.10 -3.39
CA ASN A 23 -0.81 -9.12 -4.59
C ASN A 23 -1.26 -10.54 -4.98
N SER A 24 -1.66 -11.34 -3.98
CA SER A 24 -2.07 -12.74 -4.17
C SER A 24 -3.49 -12.99 -3.65
N GLU A 25 -4.04 -14.16 -3.96
CA GLU A 25 -5.18 -14.71 -3.24
C GLU A 25 -4.69 -15.47 -1.98
N CYS A 26 -5.34 -15.23 -0.84
CA CYS A 26 -5.12 -15.94 0.42
C CYS A 26 -6.19 -17.01 0.61
N THR A 27 -5.80 -18.27 0.41
CA THR A 27 -6.67 -19.46 0.49
C THR A 27 -6.56 -20.22 1.81
N THR A 28 -5.67 -19.80 2.71
CA THR A 28 -5.38 -20.51 3.98
C THR A 28 -6.27 -20.08 5.15
N GLY A 29 -7.21 -19.17 4.93
CA GLY A 29 -8.10 -18.66 5.97
C GLY A 29 -8.99 -19.75 6.56
N GLN A 30 -9.13 -19.77 7.89
CA GLN A 30 -10.02 -20.75 8.55
C GLN A 30 -11.45 -20.25 8.61
N ASN A 31 -12.38 -20.98 8.01
CA ASN A 31 -13.79 -20.61 7.95
C ASN A 31 -14.42 -20.45 9.34
N VAL A 32 -15.16 -19.35 9.53
CA VAL A 32 -15.99 -19.14 10.73
C VAL A 32 -17.41 -19.59 10.41
N ASN A 33 -17.85 -20.69 11.03
CA ASN A 33 -19.14 -21.33 10.78
C ASN A 33 -20.31 -20.34 10.92
N GLY A 34 -21.23 -20.37 9.94
CA GLY A 34 -22.43 -19.51 9.94
C GLY A 34 -22.18 -18.06 9.55
N THR A 35 -21.00 -17.71 9.03
CA THR A 35 -20.65 -16.34 8.61
C THR A 35 -19.98 -16.31 7.24
N ASN A 36 -19.90 -15.12 6.63
CA ASN A 36 -19.08 -14.88 5.43
C ASN A 36 -17.61 -14.52 5.77
N THR A 37 -17.07 -15.01 6.88
CA THR A 37 -15.72 -14.65 7.34
C THR A 37 -14.78 -15.84 7.44
N SER A 38 -13.49 -15.57 7.28
CA SER A 38 -12.40 -16.50 7.58
C SER A 38 -11.36 -15.82 8.48
N ILE A 39 -10.76 -16.59 9.38
CA ILE A 39 -9.65 -16.13 10.21
C ILE A 39 -8.38 -16.23 9.37
N VAL A 40 -7.83 -15.07 9.00
CA VAL A 40 -6.58 -14.96 8.25
C VAL A 40 -5.43 -14.73 9.22
N GLU A 41 -4.37 -15.52 9.07
CA GLU A 41 -3.12 -15.37 9.81
C GLU A 41 -2.15 -14.47 9.05
N PHE A 42 -1.49 -13.58 9.78
CA PHE A 42 -0.53 -12.63 9.27
C PHE A 42 0.83 -12.90 9.92
N ASN A 43 1.89 -12.83 9.13
CA ASN A 43 3.27 -13.02 9.58
C ASN A 43 4.18 -11.94 8.99
N TRP A 44 5.15 -11.51 9.77
CA TRP A 44 6.20 -10.57 9.36
C TRP A 44 7.53 -10.91 10.05
N ILE A 45 8.61 -10.26 9.62
CA ILE A 45 9.93 -10.38 10.24
C ILE A 45 10.09 -9.26 11.27
N ALA A 46 10.70 -9.60 12.41
CA ALA A 46 10.96 -8.65 13.48
C ALA A 46 11.82 -7.48 12.99
N SER A 47 11.44 -6.26 13.36
CA SER A 47 12.20 -5.04 13.08
C SER A 47 13.08 -4.66 14.27
N ASN A 48 14.17 -3.95 13.99
CA ASN A 48 15.09 -3.44 15.01
C ASN A 48 14.40 -2.43 15.92
N ASP A 49 14.86 -2.30 17.17
CA ASP A 49 14.38 -1.31 18.12
C ASP A 49 12.84 -1.34 18.33
N THR A 50 12.21 -2.51 18.20
CA THR A 50 10.75 -2.69 18.30
C THR A 50 10.37 -3.64 19.43
N GLU A 51 9.33 -3.27 20.18
CA GLU A 51 8.81 -4.05 21.31
C GLU A 51 7.39 -4.57 21.08
N SER A 52 6.61 -3.88 20.24
CA SER A 52 5.28 -4.31 19.86
C SER A 52 4.94 -3.87 18.44
N TYR A 53 3.93 -4.53 17.88
CA TYR A 53 3.43 -4.29 16.54
C TYR A 53 1.93 -4.05 16.60
N GLN A 54 1.46 -3.12 15.78
CA GLN A 54 0.05 -3.02 15.42
C GLN A 54 -0.11 -3.51 13.99
N LEU A 55 -0.80 -4.64 13.80
CA LEU A 55 -1.30 -5.06 12.51
C LEU A 55 -2.53 -4.22 12.19
N ARG A 56 -2.59 -3.65 10.99
CA ARG A 56 -3.77 -2.96 10.46
C ARG A 56 -4.13 -3.52 9.10
N THR A 57 -5.40 -3.88 8.95
CA THR A 57 -5.98 -4.30 7.66
C THR A 57 -7.06 -3.29 7.26
N THR A 58 -7.22 -3.09 5.95
CA THR A 58 -8.28 -2.24 5.37
C THR A 58 -8.97 -3.00 4.25
N ASN A 59 -10.29 -3.18 4.35
CA ASN A 59 -11.09 -3.73 3.25
C ASN A 59 -11.21 -2.66 2.16
N LEU A 60 -10.77 -2.95 0.94
CA LEU A 60 -10.69 -1.95 -0.14
C LEU A 60 -12.05 -1.64 -0.78
N ASN A 61 -13.03 -2.54 -0.65
CA ASN A 61 -14.40 -2.29 -1.13
C ASN A 61 -15.14 -1.29 -0.24
N THR A 62 -14.93 -1.38 1.08
CA THR A 62 -15.69 -0.62 2.09
C THR A 62 -14.89 0.49 2.76
N ASN A 63 -13.56 0.52 2.58
CA ASN A 63 -12.62 1.37 3.31
C ASN A 63 -12.66 1.19 4.84
N THR A 64 -13.21 0.06 5.33
CA THR A 64 -13.25 -0.24 6.77
C THR A 64 -11.92 -0.79 7.24
N THR A 65 -11.46 -0.35 8.41
CA THR A 65 -10.19 -0.77 8.99
C THR A 65 -10.38 -1.66 10.21
N GLN A 66 -9.55 -2.68 10.36
CA GLN A 66 -9.42 -3.46 11.59
C GLN A 66 -7.96 -3.40 12.06
N SER A 67 -7.74 -3.50 13.36
CA SER A 67 -6.39 -3.49 13.92
C SER A 67 -6.28 -4.34 15.18
N VAL A 68 -5.10 -4.91 15.38
CA VAL A 68 -4.76 -5.67 16.59
C VAL A 68 -3.33 -5.39 16.99
N GLU A 69 -3.07 -5.28 18.29
CA GLU A 69 -1.73 -5.12 18.84
C GLU A 69 -1.21 -6.43 19.38
N VAL A 70 0.05 -6.74 19.05
CA VAL A 70 0.74 -7.96 19.46
C VAL A 70 2.20 -7.66 19.81
N LYS A 71 2.80 -8.50 20.65
CA LYS A 71 4.25 -8.45 20.92
C LYS A 71 5.07 -9.38 20.02
N GLY A 72 4.41 -10.38 19.44
CA GLY A 72 5.03 -11.33 18.50
C GLY A 72 5.04 -10.78 17.07
N THR A 73 5.51 -11.63 16.15
CA THR A 73 5.59 -11.32 14.71
C THR A 73 4.47 -11.98 13.90
N SER A 74 3.37 -12.33 14.56
CA SER A 74 2.18 -12.85 13.92
C SER A 74 0.91 -12.39 14.62
N ALA A 75 -0.20 -12.34 13.87
CA ALA A 75 -1.53 -12.01 14.38
C ALA A 75 -2.61 -12.66 13.52
N LYS A 76 -3.82 -12.76 14.05
CA LYS A 76 -4.99 -13.30 13.35
C LYS A 76 -6.12 -12.28 13.36
N LEU A 77 -6.81 -12.12 12.23
CA LEU A 77 -7.99 -11.28 12.12
C LEU A 77 -9.10 -12.01 11.35
N PRO A 78 -10.37 -11.89 11.81
CA PRO A 78 -11.51 -12.37 11.03
C PRO A 78 -11.83 -11.37 9.91
N LEU A 79 -11.65 -11.82 8.67
CA LEU A 79 -11.86 -11.00 7.48
C LEU A 79 -13.01 -11.55 6.66
N GLU A 80 -13.74 -10.66 5.98
CA GLU A 80 -14.78 -11.03 5.05
C GLU A 80 -14.17 -11.74 3.84
N LYS A 81 -14.82 -12.80 3.39
CA LYS A 81 -14.41 -13.56 2.21
C LYS A 81 -14.75 -12.82 0.93
N GLY A 82 -13.98 -13.10 -0.12
CA GLY A 82 -14.18 -12.52 -1.44
C GLY A 82 -13.95 -11.02 -1.53
N SER A 83 -13.19 -10.48 -0.58
CA SER A 83 -12.87 -9.06 -0.51
C SER A 83 -11.38 -8.82 -0.66
N PRO A 84 -10.98 -7.77 -1.38
CA PRO A 84 -9.61 -7.27 -1.40
C PRO A 84 -9.28 -6.52 -0.11
N TYR A 85 -8.07 -6.74 0.39
CA TYR A 85 -7.54 -6.09 1.58
C TYR A 85 -6.18 -5.47 1.29
N SER A 86 -5.92 -4.33 1.92
CA SER A 86 -4.55 -3.90 2.19
C SER A 86 -4.18 -4.20 3.65
N TRP A 87 -2.90 -4.38 3.91
CA TRP A 87 -2.39 -4.54 5.26
C TRP A 87 -1.02 -3.93 5.45
N VAL A 88 -0.77 -3.47 6.67
CA VAL A 88 0.48 -2.84 7.11
C VAL A 88 0.75 -3.23 8.55
N VAL A 89 2.03 -3.30 8.89
CA VAL A 89 2.51 -3.49 10.26
C VAL A 89 3.14 -2.17 10.73
N ILE A 90 2.72 -1.69 11.89
CA ILE A 90 3.25 -0.50 12.54
C ILE A 90 4.10 -0.93 13.73
N SER A 91 5.40 -0.74 13.63
CA SER A 91 6.38 -1.02 14.69
C SER A 91 6.34 0.08 15.77
N LYS A 92 6.37 -0.33 17.05
CA LYS A 92 6.34 0.56 18.21
C LYS A 92 7.36 0.11 19.27
N ASN A 93 7.85 1.06 20.06
CA ASN A 93 8.57 0.78 21.30
C ASN A 93 8.15 1.78 22.40
N ASN A 94 8.55 1.53 23.64
CA ASN A 94 8.26 2.44 24.75
C ASN A 94 9.31 3.56 24.95
N LYS A 95 10.38 3.57 24.14
CA LYS A 95 11.52 4.47 24.31
C LYS A 95 11.30 5.81 23.61
N VAL A 96 10.54 5.80 22.51
CA VAL A 96 10.19 6.98 21.72
C VAL A 96 8.73 6.93 21.28
N VAL A 97 8.18 8.07 20.84
CA VAL A 97 6.77 8.16 20.41
C VAL A 97 6.60 7.85 18.92
N GLU A 98 7.69 7.93 18.16
CA GLU A 98 7.74 7.64 16.74
C GLU A 98 7.40 6.17 16.47
N THR A 99 6.71 5.95 15.36
CA THR A 99 6.35 4.62 14.88
C THR A 99 6.80 4.50 13.44
N THR A 100 7.06 3.27 13.02
CA THR A 100 7.53 3.00 11.65
C THR A 100 6.59 2.02 10.98
N LYS A 101 6.07 2.42 9.83
CA LYS A 101 5.22 1.58 8.99
C LYS A 101 6.07 0.66 8.12
N SER A 102 5.58 -0.56 7.90
CA SER A 102 6.03 -1.43 6.82
C SER A 102 5.62 -0.86 5.45
N GLU A 103 5.98 -1.58 4.39
CA GLU A 103 5.26 -1.47 3.12
C GLU A 103 3.77 -1.77 3.31
N THR A 104 2.96 -1.31 2.35
CA THR A 104 1.56 -1.73 2.24
C THR A 104 1.49 -2.87 1.25
N TRP A 105 1.03 -4.04 1.70
CA TRP A 105 0.74 -5.17 0.82
C TRP A 105 -0.75 -5.32 0.61
N PHE A 106 -1.12 -5.88 -0.54
CA PHE A 106 -2.50 -6.17 -0.90
C PHE A 106 -2.69 -7.67 -1.08
N PHE A 107 -3.89 -8.18 -0.81
CA PHE A 107 -4.26 -9.56 -1.10
C PHE A 107 -5.78 -9.67 -1.19
N TYR A 108 -6.28 -10.74 -1.82
CA TYR A 108 -7.69 -11.12 -1.77
C TYR A 108 -7.89 -12.21 -0.72
N ASN A 109 -8.87 -12.03 0.19
CA ASN A 109 -9.29 -13.14 1.02
C ASN A 109 -10.20 -14.05 0.20
N SER A 110 -9.84 -15.33 0.06
CA SER A 110 -10.58 -16.28 -0.79
C SER A 110 -12.08 -16.34 -0.46
N GLY A 111 -12.89 -16.54 -1.51
CA GLY A 111 -14.34 -16.52 -1.44
C GLY A 111 -14.97 -17.27 -2.62
N SER A 112 -16.22 -16.95 -2.98
CA SER A 112 -16.93 -17.61 -4.08
C SER A 112 -16.90 -16.83 -5.40
N GLN A 113 -16.25 -15.67 -5.42
CA GLN A 113 -16.06 -14.85 -6.62
C GLN A 113 -15.17 -15.55 -7.64
N THR A 114 -15.43 -15.28 -8.91
CA THR A 114 -14.66 -15.81 -10.05
C THR A 114 -13.96 -14.71 -10.85
N SER A 115 -14.13 -13.47 -10.42
CA SER A 115 -13.60 -12.24 -11.01
C SER A 115 -13.02 -11.39 -9.88
N TYR A 116 -11.89 -10.77 -10.15
CA TYR A 116 -11.11 -10.00 -9.19
C TYR A 116 -10.86 -8.60 -9.75
N ALA A 117 -11.13 -7.58 -8.94
CA ALA A 117 -10.69 -6.25 -9.30
C ALA A 117 -9.16 -6.19 -9.26
N PRO A 118 -8.52 -5.42 -10.16
CA PRO A 118 -7.08 -5.26 -10.13
C PRO A 118 -6.66 -4.63 -8.80
N PHE A 119 -5.47 -4.96 -8.32
CA PHE A 119 -4.96 -4.31 -7.12
C PHE A 119 -4.68 -2.83 -7.38
N PRO A 120 -4.76 -1.97 -6.34
CA PRO A 120 -4.28 -0.61 -6.45
C PRO A 120 -2.84 -0.55 -6.97
N ALA A 121 -2.54 0.40 -7.86
CA ALA A 121 -1.20 0.56 -8.40
C ALA A 121 -0.15 0.82 -7.30
N GLY A 122 0.98 0.12 -7.38
CA GLY A 122 2.14 0.37 -6.53
C GLY A 122 2.95 1.54 -7.10
N LEU A 123 3.02 2.67 -6.40
CA LEU A 123 3.74 3.84 -6.91
C LEU A 123 5.25 3.71 -6.70
N ILE A 124 6.02 3.72 -7.79
CA ILE A 124 7.47 3.54 -7.78
C ILE A 124 8.16 4.91 -7.72
N ALA A 125 7.76 5.82 -8.61
CA ALA A 125 8.36 7.15 -8.71
C ALA A 125 7.35 8.20 -9.19
N PRO A 126 7.42 9.45 -8.70
CA PRO A 126 8.21 9.89 -7.55
C PRO A 126 7.77 9.19 -6.25
N ARG A 127 8.73 8.95 -5.35
CA ARG A 127 8.41 8.42 -4.01
C ARG A 127 7.56 9.44 -3.26
N MET A 128 6.60 8.96 -2.47
CA MET A 128 5.73 9.82 -1.67
C MET A 128 6.56 10.77 -0.78
N GLY A 129 6.22 12.05 -0.79
CA GLY A 129 6.88 13.10 -0.02
C GLY A 129 8.28 13.48 -0.53
N SER A 130 8.72 12.93 -1.66
CA SER A 130 10.05 13.23 -2.20
C SER A 130 10.12 14.60 -2.86
N THR A 131 11.33 15.14 -2.96
CA THR A 131 11.64 16.30 -3.80
C THR A 131 12.40 15.83 -5.03
N VAL A 132 11.89 16.13 -6.21
CA VAL A 132 12.45 15.70 -7.51
C VAL A 132 12.83 16.89 -8.37
N SER A 133 13.76 16.67 -9.30
CA SER A 133 14.11 17.64 -10.34
C SER A 133 13.40 17.28 -11.64
N LYS A 134 12.95 18.29 -12.36
CA LYS A 134 12.39 18.14 -13.71
C LYS A 134 13.49 17.91 -14.73
N ASP A 135 13.16 17.27 -15.85
CA ASP A 135 14.06 17.12 -16.98
C ASP A 135 14.15 18.40 -17.83
N ILE A 136 14.90 18.34 -18.94
CA ILE A 136 15.11 19.49 -19.84
C ILE A 136 13.83 20.00 -20.52
N ASN A 137 12.78 19.17 -20.59
CA ASN A 137 11.48 19.52 -21.15
C ASN A 137 10.51 20.06 -20.09
N ASN A 138 10.97 20.23 -18.85
CA ASN A 138 10.14 20.53 -17.68
C ASN A 138 9.20 19.38 -17.29
N GLU A 139 9.61 18.14 -17.50
CA GLU A 139 8.79 16.97 -17.20
C GLU A 139 9.33 16.19 -15.99
N VAL A 140 8.44 15.48 -15.31
CA VAL A 140 8.77 14.44 -14.33
C VAL A 140 8.12 13.13 -14.79
N LEU A 141 8.85 12.01 -14.65
CA LEU A 141 8.32 10.69 -14.96
C LEU A 141 7.53 10.16 -13.75
N LEU A 142 6.24 9.90 -13.97
CA LEU A 142 5.44 9.07 -13.07
C LEU A 142 5.62 7.61 -13.48
N ASN A 143 5.84 6.73 -12.52
CA ASN A 143 6.03 5.31 -12.75
C ASN A 143 5.40 4.48 -11.62
N TRP A 144 4.71 3.42 -12.01
CA TRP A 144 3.98 2.53 -11.12
C TRP A 144 4.15 1.06 -11.53
N GLU A 145 3.73 0.16 -10.66
CA GLU A 145 3.51 -1.25 -10.94
C GLU A 145 2.04 -1.58 -10.73
N SER A 146 1.59 -2.69 -11.31
CA SER A 146 0.23 -3.21 -11.18
C SER A 146 0.25 -4.71 -11.05
N ALA A 147 -0.83 -5.26 -10.51
CA ALA A 147 -1.04 -6.68 -10.40
C ALA A 147 -2.53 -6.95 -10.44
N ASP A 148 -2.87 -8.09 -11.01
CA ASP A 148 -4.23 -8.53 -11.31
C ASP A 148 -4.24 -10.07 -11.26
N LEU A 149 -5.25 -10.67 -10.62
CA LEU A 149 -5.20 -12.11 -10.26
C LEU A 149 -5.62 -13.02 -11.42
N ASP A 150 -6.59 -12.57 -12.19
CA ASP A 150 -7.20 -13.23 -13.35
C ASP A 150 -6.58 -12.82 -14.69
N ASN A 151 -5.68 -11.83 -14.68
CA ASN A 151 -4.89 -11.38 -15.83
C ASN A 151 -5.75 -10.75 -16.95
N ASP A 152 -6.79 -10.01 -16.57
CA ASP A 152 -7.67 -9.28 -17.48
C ASP A 152 -7.59 -7.75 -17.30
N LEU A 153 -6.56 -7.26 -16.60
CA LEU A 153 -6.22 -5.83 -16.52
C LEU A 153 -6.29 -5.15 -17.90
N ALA A 154 -7.10 -4.10 -18.01
CA ALA A 154 -7.33 -3.36 -19.25
C ALA A 154 -6.43 -2.13 -19.36
N GLY A 155 -6.19 -1.43 -18.25
CA GLY A 155 -5.40 -0.20 -18.29
C GLY A 155 -5.39 0.64 -17.01
N TYR A 156 -5.04 1.91 -17.21
CA TYR A 156 -4.83 2.89 -16.15
C TYR A 156 -5.45 4.24 -16.49
N GLU A 157 -6.07 4.89 -15.51
CA GLU A 157 -6.37 6.31 -15.55
C GLU A 157 -5.42 7.06 -14.60
N VAL A 158 -4.68 8.03 -15.12
CA VAL A 158 -3.71 8.80 -14.33
C VAL A 158 -4.28 10.18 -14.01
N TYR A 159 -4.42 10.47 -12.72
CA TYR A 159 -4.89 11.75 -12.21
C TYR A 159 -3.71 12.53 -11.62
N PHE A 160 -3.59 13.81 -11.98
CA PHE A 160 -2.44 14.65 -11.61
C PHE A 160 -2.85 16.11 -11.47
N SER A 161 -2.56 16.74 -10.33
CA SER A 161 -2.83 18.17 -10.15
C SER A 161 -1.99 18.78 -9.02
N THR A 162 -2.10 20.10 -8.82
CA THR A 162 -1.55 20.81 -7.65
C THR A 162 -2.53 20.86 -6.46
N THR A 163 -3.65 20.14 -6.54
CA THR A 163 -4.71 20.10 -5.52
C THR A 163 -4.86 18.69 -4.97
N ASN A 164 -5.09 18.58 -3.66
CA ASN A 164 -5.37 17.31 -2.99
C ASN A 164 -6.86 17.24 -2.61
N PRO A 165 -7.64 16.26 -3.11
CA PRO A 165 -7.24 15.18 -4.01
C PRO A 165 -7.09 15.61 -5.49
N PRO A 166 -6.26 14.91 -6.28
CA PRO A 166 -6.13 15.19 -7.71
C PRO A 166 -7.36 14.69 -8.48
N THR A 167 -8.02 15.60 -9.20
CA THR A 167 -9.24 15.32 -9.98
C THR A 167 -9.06 15.44 -11.49
N THR A 168 -7.94 15.99 -11.95
CA THR A 168 -7.64 16.15 -13.38
C THR A 168 -7.09 14.85 -13.95
N LEU A 169 -7.86 14.19 -14.81
CA LEU A 169 -7.39 13.08 -15.64
C LEU A 169 -6.44 13.61 -16.70
N ILE A 170 -5.20 13.10 -16.72
CA ILE A 170 -4.16 13.51 -17.66
C ILE A 170 -3.81 12.44 -18.70
N GLY A 171 -4.29 11.21 -18.51
CA GLY A 171 -4.10 10.14 -19.47
C GLY A 171 -4.88 8.88 -19.12
N THR A 172 -5.30 8.18 -20.17
CA THR A 172 -5.81 6.80 -20.10
C THR A 172 -4.87 5.93 -20.92
N LEU A 173 -4.31 4.90 -20.28
CA LEU A 173 -3.23 4.07 -20.81
C LEU A 173 -3.66 2.62 -20.86
N SER A 174 -3.17 1.87 -21.84
CA SER A 174 -3.43 0.43 -21.94
C SER A 174 -2.60 -0.37 -20.95
N ALA A 175 -3.03 -1.60 -20.67
CA ALA A 175 -2.23 -2.57 -19.95
C ALA A 175 -0.80 -2.67 -20.54
N GLY A 176 0.21 -2.65 -19.67
CA GLY A 176 1.63 -2.62 -20.03
C GLY A 176 2.27 -1.24 -20.11
N GLN A 177 1.50 -0.15 -20.18
CA GLN A 177 2.03 1.21 -20.11
C GLN A 177 2.06 1.69 -18.65
N THR A 178 3.19 1.49 -17.97
CA THR A 178 3.33 1.72 -16.52
C THR A 178 4.08 2.99 -16.16
N ASP A 179 4.17 3.92 -17.11
CA ASP A 179 4.79 5.21 -16.91
C ASP A 179 4.13 6.31 -17.75
N LEU A 180 4.22 7.54 -17.26
CA LEU A 180 3.71 8.73 -17.93
C LEU A 180 4.54 9.95 -17.52
N LYS A 181 5.01 10.70 -18.51
CA LYS A 181 5.64 12.00 -18.26
C LYS A 181 4.60 13.09 -18.03
N VAL A 182 4.86 13.96 -17.06
CA VAL A 182 3.98 15.09 -16.71
C VAL A 182 4.75 16.39 -16.66
N THR A 183 4.19 17.43 -17.27
CA THR A 183 4.75 18.78 -17.24
C THR A 183 4.59 19.40 -15.86
N VAL A 184 5.68 19.97 -15.34
CA VAL A 184 5.74 20.55 -14.00
C VAL A 184 6.45 21.89 -13.97
N ILE A 185 6.14 22.67 -12.94
CA ILE A 185 6.80 23.94 -12.63
C ILE A 185 7.53 23.79 -11.30
N THR A 186 8.74 24.36 -11.22
CA THR A 186 9.57 24.38 -10.02
C THR A 186 8.88 25.10 -8.86
N ASN A 187 9.19 24.69 -7.64
CA ASN A 187 8.61 25.22 -6.39
C ASN A 187 7.11 24.91 -6.19
N ASN A 188 6.52 24.02 -6.99
CA ASN A 188 5.18 23.49 -6.75
C ASN A 188 5.21 22.09 -6.13
N THR A 189 4.14 21.77 -5.41
CA THR A 189 3.80 20.41 -4.96
C THR A 189 2.71 19.86 -5.84
N TYR A 190 2.88 18.62 -6.29
CA TYR A 190 1.92 17.92 -7.11
C TYR A 190 1.41 16.67 -6.39
N TYR A 191 0.14 16.38 -6.62
CA TYR A 191 -0.57 15.21 -6.13
C TYR A 191 -0.97 14.34 -7.31
N TRP A 192 -0.85 13.04 -7.14
CA TRP A 192 -1.19 12.11 -8.21
C TRP A 192 -1.71 10.78 -7.68
N ARG A 193 -2.52 10.14 -8.51
CA ARG A 193 -3.01 8.77 -8.30
C ARG A 193 -3.24 8.11 -9.65
N VAL A 194 -3.21 6.79 -9.63
CA VAL A 194 -3.50 5.89 -10.72
C VAL A 194 -4.72 5.07 -10.32
N VAL A 195 -5.70 4.99 -11.21
CA VAL A 195 -6.81 4.05 -11.10
C VAL A 195 -6.53 2.91 -12.07
N THR A 196 -6.35 1.70 -11.56
CA THR A 196 -6.29 0.48 -12.37
C THR A 196 -7.72 0.05 -12.71
N PHE A 197 -7.94 -0.43 -13.93
CA PHE A 197 -9.24 -0.98 -14.34
C PHE A 197 -9.04 -2.20 -15.23
N ASP A 198 -9.95 -3.16 -15.12
CA ASP A 198 -9.97 -4.40 -15.89
C ASP A 198 -10.98 -4.38 -17.05
N LEU A 199 -11.06 -5.49 -17.79
CA LEU A 199 -11.99 -5.66 -18.92
C LEU A 199 -13.44 -5.92 -18.48
N GLU A 200 -13.66 -6.32 -17.23
CA GLU A 200 -14.99 -6.52 -16.65
C GLU A 200 -15.59 -5.25 -16.03
N GLY A 201 -14.80 -4.18 -15.96
CA GLY A 201 -15.19 -2.86 -15.47
C GLY A 201 -14.98 -2.67 -13.96
N ASN A 202 -14.26 -3.58 -13.29
CA ASN A 202 -13.82 -3.31 -11.92
C ASN A 202 -12.61 -2.38 -11.93
N SER A 203 -12.39 -1.71 -10.80
CA SER A 203 -11.28 -0.76 -10.66
C SER A 203 -10.79 -0.62 -9.23
N ALA A 204 -9.54 -0.18 -9.08
CA ALA A 204 -8.96 0.16 -7.79
C ALA A 204 -8.07 1.40 -7.90
N ALA A 205 -8.10 2.24 -6.87
CA ALA A 205 -7.28 3.45 -6.79
C ALA A 205 -6.21 3.31 -5.70
N ASN A 206 -4.98 3.72 -6.00
CA ASN A 206 -3.95 3.83 -4.96
C ASN A 206 -4.18 5.05 -4.05
N ALA A 207 -3.53 5.04 -2.90
CA ALA A 207 -3.48 6.21 -2.01
C ALA A 207 -2.77 7.37 -2.72
N ILE A 208 -3.33 8.58 -2.59
CA ILE A 208 -2.78 9.79 -3.22
C ILE A 208 -1.32 9.98 -2.78
N SER A 209 -0.42 10.07 -3.76
CA SER A 209 0.98 10.40 -3.55
C SER A 209 1.22 11.88 -3.84
N GLU A 210 2.23 12.42 -3.17
CA GLU A 210 2.68 13.80 -3.34
C GLU A 210 4.17 13.85 -3.61
N PHE A 211 4.60 14.85 -4.37
CA PHE A 211 6.02 15.20 -4.51
C PHE A 211 6.18 16.69 -4.78
N LYS A 212 7.36 17.23 -4.42
CA LYS A 212 7.74 18.61 -4.69
C LYS A 212 8.75 18.69 -5.82
N VAL A 213 8.62 19.71 -6.67
CA VAL A 213 9.56 19.95 -7.78
C VAL A 213 10.55 21.05 -7.40
N ARG A 214 11.86 20.80 -7.63
CA ARG A 214 12.95 21.77 -7.47
C ARG A 214 13.65 22.06 -8.78
#